data_AF-A0A934NT91-F1
#
_entry.id   AF-A0A934NT91-F1
#
_cell.length_a   1.000
_cell.length_b   1.000
_cell.length_c   1.000
_cell.angle_alpha   90.00
_cell.angle_beta   90.00
_cell.angle_gamma   90.00
#
_symmetry.space_group_name_H-M   'P 1'
#
loop_
_entity.id
_entity.type
_entity.pdbx_description
1 polymer ?
#
loop_
_entity_poly.entity_id
_entity_poly.type
_entity_poly.pdbx_seq_one_letter_code
_entity_poly.pdbx_strand_id
1 'polypeptide(L)'
;MTSVLTLPATARATGIVADWLLRSAAPIVLDAADLPKCATSLRRLPMVTPVRLHRPRQLRRHDYLAAKAAATARRRLVALHVGAGQPKNEGAPPPLLYLPDEVVDAAARISGDLADLGVSAAADANVAILNAFPIIGYKHGIAPATAAAHRLTESYCALLIDLWCSEPRAQVRSVGVEF
;
A
#
# COMPACT_ATOMS: atom_id res chain seq x y z
N MET A 1 -13.09 13.45 -13.06
CA MET A 1 -11.67 13.76 -13.36
C MET A 1 -10.83 13.07 -12.31
N THR A 2 -10.22 11.93 -12.64
CA THR A 2 -9.22 11.26 -11.80
C THR A 2 -7.85 11.80 -12.19
N SER A 3 -7.14 12.37 -11.22
CA SER A 3 -5.81 12.94 -11.46
C SER A 3 -4.79 11.82 -11.30
N VAL A 4 -4.35 11.24 -12.42
CA VAL A 4 -3.36 10.16 -12.39
C VAL A 4 -1.97 10.76 -12.26
N LEU A 5 -1.32 10.48 -11.13
CA LEU A 5 0.08 10.82 -10.95
C LEU A 5 0.95 9.95 -11.88
N THR A 6 1.37 10.49 -13.02
CA THR A 6 2.38 9.83 -13.86
C THR A 6 3.76 10.09 -13.29
N LEU A 7 4.23 9.17 -12.45
CA LEU A 7 5.59 9.22 -11.95
C LEU A 7 6.57 9.06 -13.11
N PRO A 8 7.66 9.86 -13.13
CA PRO A 8 8.72 9.62 -14.09
C PRO A 8 9.30 8.25 -13.73
N ALA A 9 9.51 7.38 -14.72
CA ALA A 9 10.08 6.04 -14.54
C ALA A 9 11.58 6.12 -14.20
N THR A 10 11.94 6.91 -13.19
CA THR A 10 13.30 7.04 -12.67
C THR A 10 13.45 6.09 -11.49
N ALA A 11 14.60 5.44 -11.37
CA ALA A 11 14.90 4.58 -10.22
C ALA A 11 14.79 5.32 -8.88
N ARG A 12 14.88 6.66 -8.89
CA ARG A 12 14.68 7.51 -7.72
C ARG A 12 13.22 7.66 -7.31
N ALA A 13 12.35 8.04 -8.24
CA ALA A 13 10.90 8.05 -7.99
C ALA A 13 10.42 6.66 -7.54
N THR A 14 10.84 5.61 -8.25
CA THR A 14 10.54 4.21 -7.91
C THR A 14 10.99 3.83 -6.50
N GLY A 15 12.20 4.26 -6.09
CA GLY A 15 12.72 3.99 -4.74
C GLY A 15 11.92 4.71 -3.65
N ILE A 16 11.58 5.97 -3.88
CA ILE A 16 10.77 6.78 -2.94
C ILE A 16 9.39 6.15 -2.74
N VAL A 17 8.71 5.74 -3.81
CA VAL A 17 7.37 5.14 -3.64
C VAL A 17 7.43 3.73 -3.06
N ALA A 18 8.42 2.92 -3.44
CA ALA A 18 8.64 1.62 -2.80
C ALA A 18 8.88 1.77 -1.30
N ASP A 19 9.68 2.76 -0.89
CA ASP A 19 9.92 3.06 0.52
C ASP A 19 8.63 3.46 1.24
N TRP A 20 7.84 4.35 0.63
CA TRP A 20 6.56 4.78 1.18
C TRP A 20 5.57 3.62 1.34
N LEU A 21 5.43 2.75 0.32
CA LEU A 21 4.56 1.57 0.39
C LEU A 21 4.96 0.66 1.55
N LEU A 22 6.25 0.35 1.65
CA LEU A 22 6.77 -0.58 2.64
C LEU A 22 6.78 -0.01 4.06
N ARG A 23 7.15 1.26 4.23
CA ARG A 23 7.45 1.81 5.56
C ARG A 23 6.41 2.80 6.08
N SER A 24 5.45 3.20 5.25
CA SER A 24 4.35 4.09 5.66
C SER A 24 2.98 3.48 5.37
N ALA A 25 2.60 3.30 4.09
CA ALA A 25 1.25 2.93 3.69
C ALA A 25 0.82 1.57 4.26
N ALA A 26 1.60 0.50 3.98
CA ALA A 26 1.28 -0.83 4.50
C ALA A 26 1.26 -0.86 6.04
N PRO A 27 2.23 -0.26 6.77
CA PRO A 27 2.14 -0.15 8.22
C PRO A 27 0.91 0.58 8.76
N ILE A 28 0.45 1.66 8.12
CA ILE A 28 -0.77 2.39 8.55
C ILE A 28 -1.98 1.45 8.48
N VAL A 29 -2.15 0.75 7.36
CA VAL A 29 -3.30 -0.15 7.14
C VAL A 29 -3.20 -1.40 8.02
N LEU A 30 -2.00 -1.99 8.15
CA LEU A 30 -1.78 -3.16 9.00
C LEU A 30 -2.02 -2.86 10.48
N ASP A 31 -1.59 -1.71 10.98
CA ASP A 31 -1.92 -1.30 12.36
C ASP A 31 -3.43 -1.17 12.55
N ALA A 32 -4.11 -0.46 11.64
CA ALA A 32 -5.55 -0.30 11.71
C ALA A 32 -6.30 -1.64 11.66
N ALA A 33 -5.76 -2.62 10.94
CA ALA A 33 -6.28 -3.98 10.82
C ALA A 33 -5.90 -4.93 11.98
N ASP A 34 -5.36 -4.41 13.08
CA ASP A 34 -4.90 -5.17 14.25
C ASP A 34 -3.74 -6.14 13.96
N LEU A 35 -2.81 -5.72 13.10
CA LEU A 35 -1.59 -6.47 12.76
C LEU A 35 -0.31 -5.69 13.15
N PRO A 36 -0.18 -5.20 14.39
CA PRO A 36 0.87 -4.24 14.78
C PRO A 36 2.28 -4.82 14.69
N LYS A 37 2.44 -6.14 14.85
CA LYS A 37 3.73 -6.83 14.68
C LYS A 37 4.24 -6.73 13.24
N CYS A 38 3.35 -6.84 12.25
CA CYS A 38 3.70 -6.72 10.84
C CYS A 38 4.04 -5.27 10.51
N ALA A 39 3.19 -4.33 10.91
CA ALA A 39 3.42 -2.90 10.74
C ALA A 39 4.74 -2.43 11.35
N THR A 40 5.03 -2.82 12.60
CA THR A 40 6.28 -2.46 13.28
C THR A 40 7.51 -3.03 12.58
N SER A 41 7.41 -4.27 12.11
CA SER A 41 8.52 -4.93 11.38
C SER A 41 8.85 -4.21 10.08
N LEU A 42 7.82 -3.79 9.36
CA LEU A 42 7.94 -3.05 8.11
C LEU A 42 8.50 -1.63 8.32
N ARG A 43 8.03 -0.88 9.34
CA ARG A 43 8.58 0.47 9.67
C ARG A 43 10.08 0.45 9.96
N ARG A 44 10.56 -0.63 10.59
CA ARG A 44 11.97 -0.85 10.95
C ARG A 44 12.85 -1.28 9.78
N LEU A 45 12.29 -1.49 8.59
CA LEU A 45 13.10 -1.75 7.41
C LEU A 45 14.00 -0.54 7.12
N PRO A 46 15.23 -0.76 6.64
CA PRO A 46 16.04 0.32 6.12
C PRO A 46 15.41 0.93 4.88
N MET A 47 15.72 2.20 4.60
CA MET A 47 15.18 2.93 3.46
C MET A 47 15.46 2.22 2.13
N VAL A 48 14.47 2.17 1.24
CA VAL A 48 14.63 1.72 -0.14
C VAL A 48 15.22 2.86 -0.96
N THR A 49 16.52 2.78 -1.24
CA THR A 49 17.22 3.77 -2.06
C THR A 49 17.37 3.26 -3.49
N PRO A 50 17.61 4.15 -4.47
CA PRO A 50 17.75 3.75 -5.87
C PRO A 50 18.90 2.76 -6.08
N VAL A 51 19.99 2.95 -5.32
CA VAL A 51 21.14 2.04 -5.32
C VAL A 51 20.77 0.63 -4.83
N ARG A 52 19.84 0.51 -3.88
CA ARG A 52 19.37 -0.78 -3.35
C ARG A 52 18.45 -1.50 -4.32
N LEU A 53 17.67 -0.77 -5.12
CA LEU A 53 16.83 -1.37 -6.18
C LEU A 53 17.67 -2.17 -7.18
N HIS A 54 18.87 -1.70 -7.50
CA HIS A 54 19.79 -2.39 -8.42
C HIS A 54 20.53 -3.56 -7.77
N ARG A 55 20.27 -3.87 -6.50
CA ARG A 55 20.94 -4.93 -5.74
C ARG A 55 19.92 -5.83 -5.03
N PRO A 56 19.36 -6.84 -5.70
CA PRO A 56 18.28 -7.69 -5.17
C PRO A 56 18.61 -8.32 -3.80
N ARG A 57 19.88 -8.67 -3.55
CA ARG A 57 20.33 -9.23 -2.26
C ARG A 57 20.08 -8.29 -1.07
N GLN A 58 20.09 -6.98 -1.29
CA GLN A 58 19.89 -5.98 -0.24
C GLN A 58 18.41 -5.78 0.12
N LEU A 59 17.49 -6.32 -0.70
CA LEU A 59 16.04 -6.23 -0.52
C LEU A 59 15.41 -7.51 0.02
N ARG A 60 16.18 -8.61 0.16
CA ARG A 60 15.68 -9.90 0.68
C ARG A 60 14.90 -9.79 2.00
N ARG A 61 15.33 -8.88 2.89
CA ARG A 61 14.63 -8.65 4.15
C ARG A 61 13.30 -7.92 3.93
N HIS A 62 13.27 -6.97 3.01
CA HIS A 62 12.04 -6.29 2.58
C HIS A 62 11.07 -7.30 1.99
N ASP A 63 11.54 -8.13 1.05
CA ASP A 63 10.73 -9.18 0.40
C ASP A 63 10.14 -10.13 1.45
N TYR A 64 10.97 -10.68 2.34
CA TYR A 64 10.53 -11.60 3.37
C TYR A 64 9.48 -10.98 4.31
N LEU A 65 9.69 -9.74 4.79
CA LEU A 65 8.76 -9.10 5.71
C LEU A 65 7.46 -8.68 5.02
N ALA A 66 7.52 -8.22 3.78
CA ALA A 66 6.35 -7.85 3.00
C ALA A 66 5.50 -9.09 2.66
N ALA A 67 6.11 -10.15 2.13
CA ALA A 67 5.44 -11.42 1.86
C ALA A 67 4.80 -12.00 3.12
N LYS A 68 5.50 -11.93 4.26
CA LYS A 68 4.98 -12.36 5.55
C LYS A 68 3.79 -11.52 6.00
N ALA A 69 3.84 -10.20 5.82
CA ALA A 69 2.73 -9.29 6.14
C ALA A 69 1.50 -9.62 5.27
N ALA A 70 1.69 -9.78 3.97
CA ALA A 70 0.65 -10.17 3.02
C ALA A 70 -0.02 -11.50 3.40
N ALA A 71 0.78 -12.54 3.64
CA ALA A 71 0.29 -13.85 4.05
C ALA A 71 -0.43 -13.81 5.41
N THR A 72 -0.02 -12.93 6.32
CA THR A 72 -0.66 -12.77 7.63
C THR A 72 -2.00 -12.06 7.51
N ALA A 73 -2.07 -10.95 6.75
CA ALA A 73 -3.31 -10.24 6.47
C ALA A 73 -4.32 -11.15 5.76
N ARG A 74 -3.87 -11.89 4.74
CA ARG A 74 -4.72 -12.87 4.03
C ARG A 74 -5.26 -13.95 4.97
N ARG A 75 -4.40 -14.55 5.82
CA ARG A 75 -4.85 -15.57 6.78
C ARG A 75 -5.87 -15.01 7.77
N ARG A 76 -5.68 -13.79 8.25
CA ARG A 76 -6.63 -13.11 9.13
C ARG A 76 -7.96 -12.88 8.43
N LEU A 77 -7.94 -12.37 7.19
CA LEU A 77 -9.14 -12.14 6.40
C LEU A 77 -9.92 -13.44 6.14
N VAL A 78 -9.23 -14.52 5.77
CA VAL A 78 -9.85 -15.84 5.57
C VAL A 78 -10.43 -16.39 6.88
N ALA A 79 -9.71 -16.27 7.99
CA ALA A 79 -10.20 -16.71 9.30
C ALA A 79 -11.47 -15.97 9.73
N LEU A 80 -11.57 -14.67 9.43
CA LEU A 80 -12.79 -13.90 9.66
C LEU A 80 -13.95 -14.38 8.78
N HIS A 81 -13.71 -14.70 7.51
CA HIS A 81 -14.73 -15.25 6.62
C HIS A 81 -15.21 -16.65 7.05
N VAL A 82 -14.30 -17.53 7.47
CA VAL A 82 -14.63 -18.90 7.89
C VAL A 82 -15.29 -18.92 9.28
N GLY A 83 -14.83 -18.05 10.19
CA GLY A 83 -15.34 -17.96 11.57
C GLY A 83 -16.67 -17.21 11.72
N ALA A 84 -17.05 -16.38 10.75
CA ALA A 84 -18.29 -15.58 10.84
C ALA A 84 -19.58 -16.40 10.63
N GLY A 85 -19.50 -17.65 10.15
CA GLY A 85 -20.67 -18.27 9.51
C GLY A 85 -21.14 -17.42 8.32
N GLN A 86 -22.03 -17.92 7.47
CA GLN A 86 -22.60 -17.03 6.46
C GLN A 86 -23.25 -15.81 7.13
N PRO A 87 -22.99 -14.58 6.66
CA PRO A 87 -23.62 -13.40 7.23
C PRO A 87 -25.13 -13.51 7.01
N LYS A 88 -25.87 -13.78 8.09
CA LYS A 88 -27.32 -13.64 8.11
C LYS A 88 -27.64 -12.15 8.05
N ASN A 89 -27.89 -11.63 6.85
CA ASN A 89 -28.56 -10.36 6.55
C ASN A 89 -28.21 -9.16 7.46
N GLU A 90 -27.07 -8.48 7.22
CA GLU A 90 -26.91 -7.09 7.66
C GLU A 90 -26.13 -6.27 6.62
N GLY A 91 -26.88 -5.61 5.73
CA GLY A 91 -26.39 -4.51 4.89
C GLY A 91 -25.48 -4.91 3.73
N ALA A 92 -25.52 -4.13 2.65
CA ALA A 92 -24.46 -4.14 1.65
C ALA A 92 -23.09 -4.10 2.37
N PRO A 93 -22.03 -4.75 1.83
CA PRO A 93 -20.70 -4.60 2.39
C PRO A 93 -20.47 -3.11 2.66
N PRO A 94 -20.02 -2.72 3.87
CA PRO A 94 -19.80 -1.31 4.18
C PRO A 94 -18.98 -0.77 3.02
N PRO A 95 -19.39 0.35 2.40
CA PRO A 95 -18.77 0.82 1.16
C PRO A 95 -17.27 0.76 1.41
N LEU A 96 -16.60 -0.15 0.70
CA LEU A 96 -15.16 -0.33 0.80
C LEU A 96 -14.63 1.08 0.79
N LEU A 97 -14.11 1.56 1.92
CA LEU A 97 -13.74 2.95 2.07
C LEU A 97 -12.67 3.13 1.01
N TYR A 98 -13.06 3.71 -0.14
CA TYR A 98 -12.28 3.59 -1.35
C TYR A 98 -10.93 4.21 -0.98
N LEU A 99 -9.87 3.39 -0.95
CA LEU A 99 -8.56 3.96 -1.18
C LEU A 99 -8.75 4.87 -2.39
N PRO A 100 -8.37 6.15 -2.34
CA PRO A 100 -8.52 7.02 -3.48
C PRO A 100 -8.00 6.26 -4.71
N ASP A 101 -8.77 6.23 -5.81
CA ASP A 101 -8.41 5.42 -6.98
C ASP A 101 -6.98 5.74 -7.44
N GLU A 102 -6.54 6.98 -7.23
CA GLU A 102 -5.17 7.44 -7.45
C GLU A 102 -4.13 6.65 -6.63
N VAL A 103 -4.45 6.29 -5.39
CA VAL A 103 -3.57 5.47 -4.52
C VAL A 103 -3.58 4.01 -4.95
N VAL A 104 -4.72 3.47 -5.36
CA VAL A 104 -4.82 2.09 -5.86
C VAL A 104 -4.10 1.95 -7.20
N ASP A 105 -4.32 2.88 -8.12
CA ASP A 105 -3.70 2.91 -9.44
C ASP A 105 -2.20 3.17 -9.35
N ALA A 106 -1.78 4.11 -8.49
CA ALA A 106 -0.36 4.31 -8.20
C ALA A 106 0.26 3.04 -7.61
N ALA A 107 -0.37 2.42 -6.61
CA ALA A 107 0.15 1.20 -5.99
C ALA A 107 0.20 0.03 -6.99
N ALA A 108 -0.80 -0.14 -7.85
CA ALA A 108 -0.86 -1.19 -8.87
C ALA A 108 0.21 -0.99 -9.95
N ARG A 109 0.32 0.23 -10.50
CA ARG A 109 1.34 0.57 -11.51
C ARG A 109 2.75 0.42 -10.96
N ILE A 110 2.96 0.89 -9.74
CA ILE A 110 4.25 0.80 -9.05
C ILE A 110 4.58 -0.65 -8.67
N SER A 111 3.58 -1.47 -8.35
CA SER A 111 3.78 -2.91 -8.14
C SER A 111 4.24 -3.61 -9.42
N GLY A 112 3.69 -3.24 -10.58
CA GLY A 112 4.12 -3.75 -11.90
C GLY A 112 5.54 -3.32 -12.22
N ASP A 113 5.83 -2.01 -12.17
CA ASP A 113 7.15 -1.46 -12.45
C ASP A 113 8.22 -2.03 -11.49
N LEU A 114 7.86 -2.27 -10.23
CA LEU A 114 8.77 -2.85 -9.23
C LEU A 114 8.96 -4.35 -9.42
N ALA A 115 7.92 -5.09 -9.82
CA ALA A 115 8.04 -6.51 -10.15
C ALA A 115 8.98 -6.72 -11.35
N ASP A 116 8.87 -5.87 -12.38
CA ASP A 116 9.75 -5.90 -13.56
C ASP A 116 11.21 -5.57 -13.20
N LEU A 117 11.42 -4.76 -12.15
CA LEU A 117 12.73 -4.46 -11.59
C LEU A 117 13.22 -5.50 -10.56
N GLY A 118 12.46 -6.57 -10.33
CA GLY A 118 12.80 -7.65 -9.37
C GLY A 118 12.62 -7.27 -7.89
N VAL A 119 11.79 -6.26 -7.60
CA VAL A 119 11.49 -5.73 -6.27
C VAL A 119 10.12 -6.22 -5.81
N SER A 120 10.03 -7.51 -5.53
CA SER A 120 8.81 -8.20 -5.08
C SER A 120 8.19 -7.59 -3.80
N ALA A 121 9.02 -7.05 -2.92
CA ALA A 121 8.60 -6.50 -1.63
C ALA A 121 7.47 -5.46 -1.73
N ALA A 122 7.50 -4.58 -2.72
CA ALA A 122 6.48 -3.54 -2.84
C ALA A 122 5.15 -4.08 -3.37
N ALA A 123 5.20 -5.05 -4.28
CA ALA A 123 4.00 -5.77 -4.73
C ALA A 123 3.37 -6.53 -3.54
N ASP A 124 4.17 -7.20 -2.72
CA ASP A 124 3.69 -7.86 -1.51
C ASP A 124 3.12 -6.87 -0.48
N ALA A 125 3.72 -5.68 -0.35
CA ALA A 125 3.18 -4.62 0.51
C ALA A 125 1.80 -4.14 0.03
N ASN A 126 1.62 -3.99 -1.27
CA ASN A 126 0.33 -3.67 -1.88
C ASN A 126 -0.71 -4.78 -1.63
N VAL A 127 -0.32 -6.05 -1.83
CA VAL A 127 -1.17 -7.21 -1.49
C VAL A 127 -1.53 -7.22 0.00
N ALA A 128 -0.61 -6.85 0.89
CA ALA A 128 -0.89 -6.73 2.31
C ALA A 128 -1.95 -5.66 2.61
N ILE A 129 -1.88 -4.49 1.95
CA ILE A 129 -2.88 -3.42 2.05
C ILE A 129 -4.25 -3.95 1.58
N LEU A 130 -4.31 -4.55 0.39
CA LEU A 130 -5.56 -5.07 -0.20
C LEU A 130 -6.23 -6.15 0.66
N ASN A 131 -5.45 -6.97 1.37
CA ASN A 131 -6.01 -7.97 2.29
C ASN A 131 -6.38 -7.38 3.67
N ALA A 132 -5.68 -6.34 4.12
CA ALA A 132 -5.91 -5.74 5.43
C ALA A 132 -7.09 -4.75 5.42
N PHE A 133 -7.33 -4.08 4.31
CA PHE A 133 -8.39 -3.07 4.21
C PHE A 133 -9.80 -3.61 4.48
N PRO A 134 -10.20 -4.78 3.94
CA PRO A 134 -11.49 -5.39 4.26
C PRO A 134 -11.64 -5.73 5.75
N ILE A 135 -10.56 -6.10 6.44
CA ILE A 135 -10.60 -6.38 7.89
C ILE A 135 -11.07 -5.12 8.65
N ILE A 136 -10.57 -3.95 8.26
CA ILE A 136 -10.96 -2.66 8.83
C ILE A 136 -12.40 -2.32 8.44
N GLY A 137 -12.76 -2.50 7.16
CA GLY A 137 -14.09 -2.22 6.63
C GLY A 137 -15.19 -3.02 7.35
N TYR A 138 -14.95 -4.30 7.61
CA TYR A 138 -15.85 -5.17 8.38
C TYR A 138 -15.78 -4.96 9.91
N LYS A 139 -15.15 -3.87 10.37
CA LYS A 139 -15.03 -3.52 11.81
C LYS A 139 -14.32 -4.57 12.67
N HIS A 140 -13.44 -5.37 12.06
CA HIS A 140 -12.59 -6.33 12.77
C HIS A 140 -11.18 -5.77 13.07
N GLY A 141 -10.90 -4.54 12.64
CA GLY A 141 -9.69 -3.79 13.01
C GLY A 141 -9.84 -3.02 14.33
N ILE A 142 -8.75 -2.39 14.77
CA ILE A 142 -8.71 -1.59 16.01
C ILE A 142 -8.97 -0.09 15.78
N ALA A 143 -8.92 0.38 14.54
CA ALA A 143 -9.19 1.76 14.18
C ALA A 143 -10.40 1.85 13.23
N PRO A 144 -11.21 2.92 13.31
CA PRO A 144 -12.26 3.14 12.33
C PRO A 144 -11.64 3.35 10.94
N ALA A 145 -12.30 2.80 9.92
CA ALA A 145 -11.83 2.85 8.54
C ALA A 145 -11.59 4.30 8.05
N THR A 146 -12.39 5.25 8.51
CA THR A 146 -12.24 6.68 8.20
C THR A 146 -10.93 7.26 8.75
N ALA A 147 -10.52 6.89 9.96
CA ALA A 147 -9.25 7.33 10.54
C ALA A 147 -8.05 6.70 9.82
N ALA A 148 -8.16 5.42 9.43
CA ALA A 148 -7.13 4.75 8.63
C ALA A 148 -6.97 5.41 7.25
N ALA A 149 -8.09 5.71 6.58
CA ALA A 149 -8.10 6.39 5.30
C ALA A 149 -7.50 7.81 5.41
N HIS A 150 -7.88 8.58 6.43
CA HIS A 150 -7.33 9.92 6.66
C HIS A 150 -5.80 9.90 6.80
N ARG A 151 -5.26 9.03 7.66
CA ARG A 151 -3.80 8.88 7.85
C ARG A 151 -3.08 8.44 6.59
N LEU A 152 -3.71 7.55 5.80
CA LEU A 152 -3.15 7.10 4.54
C LEU A 152 -3.11 8.23 3.52
N THR A 153 -4.17 9.05 3.43
CA THR A 153 -4.23 10.26 2.60
C THR A 153 -3.17 11.28 3.01
N GLU A 154 -3.03 11.59 4.30
CA GLU A 154 -1.97 12.48 4.78
C GLU A 154 -0.58 11.96 4.38
N SER A 155 -0.34 10.66 4.54
CA SER A 155 0.92 10.05 4.15
C SER A 155 1.15 10.08 2.63
N TYR A 156 0.10 9.95 1.83
CA TYR A 156 0.17 10.07 0.38
C TYR A 156 0.46 11.51 -0.05
N CYS A 157 -0.20 12.50 0.55
CA CYS A 157 0.10 13.91 0.29
C CYS A 157 1.57 14.25 0.62
N ALA A 158 2.11 13.73 1.73
CA ALA A 158 3.52 13.89 2.06
C ALA A 158 4.46 13.26 1.01
N LEU A 159 4.11 12.08 0.49
CA LEU A 159 4.82 11.46 -0.62
C LEU A 159 4.80 12.34 -1.88
N LEU A 160 3.65 12.89 -2.24
CA LEU A 160 3.52 13.76 -3.41
C LEU A 160 4.40 15.01 -3.29
N ILE A 161 4.44 15.62 -2.12
CA ILE A 161 5.28 16.78 -1.83
C ILE A 161 6.76 16.41 -1.99
N ASP A 162 7.21 15.28 -1.40
CA ASP A 162 8.60 14.83 -1.54
C ASP A 162 8.96 14.56 -3.00
N LEU A 163 8.09 13.90 -3.75
CA LEU A 163 8.32 13.64 -5.17
C LEU A 163 8.37 14.93 -5.99
N TRP A 164 7.51 15.91 -5.71
CA TRP A 164 7.53 17.22 -6.36
C TRP A 164 8.85 17.95 -6.10
N CYS A 165 9.37 17.89 -4.87
CA CYS A 165 10.62 18.53 -4.49
C CYS A 165 11.86 17.78 -5.01
N SER A 166 11.82 16.45 -5.04
CA SER A 166 12.95 15.57 -5.34
C SER A 166 13.08 15.22 -6.82
N GLU A 167 11.98 15.24 -7.58
CA GLU A 167 11.91 14.86 -9.01
C GLU A 167 11.25 15.97 -9.83
N PRO A 168 12.00 17.01 -10.25
CA PRO A 168 11.46 18.15 -11.01
C PRO A 168 10.85 17.78 -12.37
N ARG A 169 11.10 16.55 -12.85
CA ARG A 169 10.54 15.98 -14.09
C ARG A 169 9.27 15.17 -13.88
N ALA A 170 8.81 15.02 -12.63
CA ALA A 170 7.55 14.35 -12.35
C ALA A 170 6.38 15.17 -12.90
N GLN A 171 5.55 14.57 -13.75
CA GLN A 171 4.39 15.24 -14.35
C GLN A 171 3.11 14.66 -13.76
N VAL A 172 2.25 15.52 -13.21
CA VAL A 172 0.86 15.14 -12.92
C VAL A 172 0.08 15.25 -14.22
N ARG A 173 -0.50 14.15 -14.72
CA ARG A 173 -1.38 14.16 -15.89
C ARG A 173 -2.81 13.94 -15.44
N SER A 174 -3.69 14.89 -15.72
CA SER A 174 -5.12 14.63 -15.63
C SER A 174 -5.49 13.65 -16.74
N VAL A 175 -6.05 12.49 -16.38
CA VAL A 175 -6.70 11.64 -17.37
C VAL A 175 -8.11 12.19 -17.54
N GLY A 176 -8.31 12.92 -18.63
CA GLY A 176 -9.64 13.21 -19.13
C GLY A 176 -10.26 11.90 -19.60
N VAL A 177 -11.36 11.49 -18.98
CA VAL A 177 -12.26 10.53 -19.62
C VAL A 177 -12.96 11.34 -20.71
N GLU A 178 -12.49 11.22 -21.95
CA GLU A 178 -13.24 11.69 -23.11
C GLU A 178 -14.49 10.80 -23.23
N PHE A 179 -15.66 11.42 -23.11
CA PHE A 179 -16.96 10.82 -23.41
C PHE A 179 -17.24 10.90 -24.91
#